data_AF-B4FHM4-F1
#
_entry.id   AF-B4FHM4-F1
#
_cell.length_a   1.000
_cell.length_b   1.000
_cell.length_c   1.000
_cell.angle_alpha   90.00
_cell.angle_beta   90.00
_cell.angle_gamma   90.00
#
_symmetry.space_group_name_H-M   'P 1'
#
loop_
_entity.id
_entity.type
_entity.pdbx_description
1 polymer ?
#
loop_
_entity_poly.entity_id
_entity_poly.type
_entity_poly.pdbx_seq_one_letter_code
_entity_poly.pdbx_strand_id
1 'polypeptide(L)'
;MIPVSEFLFTRVPTLCLSACFAWKVRWHPFFLNPDAPKEGVRKSDFYKAKFGPVQYERVISRMAEIFRGLGLEYDMSGLTGDTMDSHRLIALAGHQGYDKQNALVGELFLNYFCEGKYIGDKQVLLDAARKVGIEGAEELFQDPTKGVDEVQEELKKYSSGISGVPHFVINDKYQLSGGQPPNVFMRAFEMAAKDGA
;
A
#
# COMPACT_ATOMS: atom_id res chain seq x y z
N MET A 1 -4.68 6.55 4.03
CA MET A 1 -4.81 6.58 2.55
C MET A 1 -3.56 5.97 1.92
N ILE A 2 -3.73 5.15 0.88
CA ILE A 2 -2.67 4.39 0.20
C ILE A 2 -2.50 4.93 -1.23
N PRO A 3 -1.26 5.10 -1.75
CA PRO A 3 -1.02 5.56 -3.12
C PRO A 3 -1.13 4.42 -4.15
N VAL A 4 -1.74 4.70 -5.31
CA VAL A 4 -1.96 3.69 -6.37
C VAL A 4 -0.66 3.10 -6.93
N SER A 5 0.43 3.85 -6.97
CA SER A 5 1.68 3.31 -7.48
C SER A 5 2.27 2.17 -6.63
N GLU A 6 1.86 2.04 -5.36
CA GLU A 6 2.13 0.83 -4.57
C GLU A 6 1.27 -0.36 -5.03
N PHE A 7 0.01 -0.12 -5.40
CA PHE A 7 -0.86 -1.13 -6.02
C PHE A 7 -0.22 -1.74 -7.25
N LEU A 8 0.26 -0.88 -8.15
CA LEU A 8 0.93 -1.33 -9.35
C LEU A 8 2.16 -2.16 -9.00
N PHE A 9 2.93 -1.82 -7.97
CA PHE A 9 4.11 -2.59 -7.57
C PHE A 9 3.80 -4.03 -7.13
N THR A 10 2.67 -4.27 -6.46
CA THR A 10 2.22 -5.64 -6.13
C THR A 10 1.86 -6.46 -7.37
N ARG A 11 1.66 -5.82 -8.53
CA ARG A 11 1.18 -6.44 -9.77
C ARG A 11 2.03 -6.15 -11.01
N VAL A 12 3.14 -5.41 -10.88
CA VAL A 12 4.15 -5.29 -11.96
C VAL A 12 4.47 -6.72 -12.35
N PRO A 13 4.46 -7.08 -13.65
CA PRO A 13 4.71 -8.43 -14.10
C PRO A 13 6.04 -8.91 -13.53
N THR A 14 5.93 -9.62 -12.43
CA THR A 14 7.01 -10.27 -11.70
C THR A 14 7.71 -11.22 -12.66
N LEU A 15 6.99 -11.70 -13.69
CA LEU A 15 7.44 -12.60 -14.74
C LEU A 15 8.76 -12.20 -15.44
N CYS A 16 9.04 -10.92 -15.70
CA CYS A 16 10.29 -10.55 -16.38
C CYS A 16 11.46 -10.30 -15.42
N LEU A 17 11.18 -9.95 -14.17
CA LEU A 17 12.20 -9.64 -13.16
C LEU A 17 12.56 -10.88 -12.31
N SER A 18 11.59 -11.76 -12.01
CA SER A 18 11.79 -12.98 -11.19
C SER A 18 12.67 -14.02 -11.89
N ALA A 19 12.71 -13.97 -13.23
CA ALA A 19 13.55 -14.86 -14.02
C ALA A 19 15.06 -14.58 -13.81
N CYS A 20 15.42 -13.43 -13.24
CA CYS A 20 16.82 -13.02 -13.02
C CYS A 20 17.17 -12.69 -11.57
N PHE A 21 16.20 -12.35 -10.72
CA PHE A 21 16.47 -11.96 -9.33
C PHE A 21 15.48 -12.59 -8.34
N ALA A 22 16.00 -12.99 -7.17
CA ALA A 22 15.19 -13.31 -6.00
C ALA A 22 15.15 -12.09 -5.07
N TRP A 23 13.97 -11.71 -4.59
CA TRP A 23 13.80 -10.61 -3.64
C TRP A 23 12.73 -10.93 -2.60
N LYS A 24 12.77 -10.18 -1.51
CA LYS A 24 11.70 -10.13 -0.50
C LYS A 24 11.24 -8.69 -0.39
N VAL A 25 9.92 -8.50 -0.32
CA VAL A 25 9.32 -7.16 -0.17
C VAL A 25 8.86 -7.01 1.27
N ARG A 26 9.33 -5.97 1.94
CA ARG A 26 8.82 -5.55 3.24
C ARG A 26 8.09 -4.22 3.09
N TRP A 27 6.89 -4.15 3.64
CA TRP A 27 6.05 -2.96 3.64
C TRP A 27 6.23 -2.20 4.95
N HIS A 28 6.32 -0.87 4.85
CA HIS A 28 6.45 0.03 5.99
C HIS A 28 5.30 1.04 6.00
N PRO A 29 4.82 1.46 7.18
CA PRO A 29 3.69 2.35 7.29
C PRO A 29 4.04 3.77 6.82
N PHE A 30 3.09 4.41 6.14
CA PHE A 30 3.12 5.84 5.84
C PHE A 30 1.68 6.38 5.89
N PHE A 31 1.50 7.58 6.46
CA PHE A 31 0.20 8.24 6.54
C PHE A 31 0.14 9.45 5.62
N LEU A 32 -0.59 9.32 4.51
CA LEU A 32 -0.83 10.43 3.57
C LEU A 32 -1.70 11.56 4.16
N ASN A 33 -2.54 11.23 5.15
CA ASN A 33 -3.33 12.19 5.92
C ASN A 33 -3.47 11.67 7.36
N PRO A 34 -2.58 12.10 8.28
CA PRO A 34 -2.64 11.69 9.69
C PRO A 34 -3.92 12.13 10.41
N ASP A 35 -4.56 13.20 9.94
CA ASP A 35 -5.76 13.78 10.54
C ASP A 35 -7.06 13.26 9.90
N ALA A 36 -6.98 12.15 9.15
CA ALA A 36 -8.14 11.59 8.48
C ALA A 36 -9.15 11.03 9.50
N PRO A 37 -10.47 11.27 9.32
CA PRO A 37 -11.49 10.74 10.22
C PRO A 37 -11.56 9.21 10.17
N LYS A 38 -11.88 8.60 11.32
CA LYS A 38 -12.01 7.13 11.47
C LYS A 38 -13.27 6.59 10.83
N GLU A 39 -14.33 7.37 10.80
CA GLU A 39 -15.59 7.08 10.11
C GLU A 39 -15.43 7.10 8.58
N GLY A 40 -14.33 7.67 8.09
CA GLY A 40 -14.07 7.86 6.67
C GLY A 40 -14.92 8.96 6.04
N VAL A 41 -14.51 9.38 4.85
CA VAL A 41 -15.23 10.33 4.00
C VAL A 41 -15.35 9.76 2.59
N ARG A 42 -16.36 10.22 1.84
CA ARG A 42 -16.55 9.79 0.45
C ARG A 42 -15.28 10.05 -0.36
N LYS A 43 -14.77 8.97 -0.99
CA LYS A 43 -13.51 9.00 -1.75
C LYS A 43 -13.58 10.05 -2.87
N SER A 44 -14.69 10.09 -3.61
CA SER A 44 -14.95 11.10 -4.65
C SER A 44 -14.80 12.53 -4.14
N ASP A 45 -15.37 12.82 -2.97
CA ASP A 45 -15.49 14.19 -2.46
C ASP A 45 -14.14 14.65 -1.92
N PHE A 46 -13.44 13.75 -1.21
CA PHE A 46 -12.07 13.99 -0.76
C PHE A 46 -11.13 14.31 -1.92
N TYR A 47 -11.12 13.49 -2.98
CA TYR A 47 -10.20 13.71 -4.10
C TYR A 47 -10.59 14.89 -4.99
N LYS A 48 -11.89 15.21 -5.11
CA LYS A 48 -12.35 16.46 -5.75
C LYS A 48 -11.88 17.68 -4.99
N ALA A 49 -11.96 17.67 -3.66
CA ALA A 49 -11.44 18.76 -2.83
C ALA A 49 -9.91 18.88 -2.93
N LYS A 50 -9.20 17.75 -2.93
CA LYS A 50 -7.73 17.71 -2.99
C LYS A 50 -7.17 18.23 -4.31
N PHE A 51 -7.77 17.87 -5.45
CA PHE A 51 -7.23 18.21 -6.77
C PHE A 51 -7.96 19.39 -7.45
N GLY A 52 -9.17 19.72 -7.00
CA GLY A 52 -10.09 20.58 -7.74
C GLY A 52 -10.81 19.83 -8.87
N PRO A 53 -11.96 20.33 -9.33
CA PRO A 53 -12.87 19.57 -10.22
C PRO A 53 -12.25 19.23 -11.58
N VAL A 54 -11.47 20.13 -12.17
CA VAL A 54 -10.86 19.92 -13.50
C VAL A 54 -9.74 18.88 -13.45
N GLN A 55 -8.87 18.96 -12.45
CA GLN A 55 -7.76 18.03 -12.32
C GLN A 55 -8.22 16.66 -11.83
N TYR A 56 -9.26 16.61 -10.99
CA TYR A 56 -9.88 15.36 -10.52
C TYR A 56 -10.25 14.45 -11.70
N GLU A 57 -11.04 14.94 -12.66
CA GLU A 57 -11.50 14.11 -13.78
C GLU A 57 -10.33 13.56 -14.61
N ARG A 58 -9.28 14.37 -14.83
CA ARG A 58 -8.07 13.95 -15.54
C ARG A 58 -7.31 12.85 -14.79
N VAL A 59 -7.16 13.00 -13.47
CA VAL A 59 -6.48 12.01 -12.62
C VAL A 59 -7.27 10.71 -12.63
N ILE A 60 -8.57 10.75 -12.35
CA ILE A 60 -9.41 9.54 -12.28
C ILE A 60 -9.47 8.82 -13.63
N SER A 61 -9.61 9.54 -14.74
CA SER A 61 -9.60 8.94 -16.08
C SER A 61 -8.28 8.22 -16.37
N ARG A 62 -7.14 8.86 -16.05
CA ARG A 62 -5.82 8.23 -16.18
C ARG A 62 -5.68 7.01 -15.28
N MET A 63 -6.19 7.05 -14.06
CA MET A 63 -6.17 5.90 -13.16
C MET A 63 -6.99 4.74 -13.75
N ALA A 64 -8.21 5.01 -14.22
CA ALA A 64 -9.05 3.99 -14.83
C ALA A 64 -8.38 3.33 -16.06
N GLU A 65 -7.69 4.10 -16.90
CA GLU A 65 -6.89 3.56 -18.01
C GLU A 65 -5.77 2.62 -17.53
N ILE A 66 -5.04 3.01 -16.49
CA ILE A 66 -3.97 2.19 -15.92
C ILE A 66 -4.52 0.87 -15.37
N PHE A 67 -5.61 0.90 -14.58
CA PHE A 67 -6.22 -0.32 -14.04
C PHE A 67 -6.78 -1.23 -15.14
N ARG A 68 -7.43 -0.66 -16.17
CA ARG A 68 -7.90 -1.45 -17.32
C ARG A 68 -6.75 -2.14 -18.06
N GLY A 69 -5.60 -1.48 -18.17
CA GLY A 69 -4.37 -2.08 -18.71
C GLY A 69 -3.88 -3.29 -17.91
N LEU A 70 -4.29 -3.42 -16.64
CA LEU A 70 -4.03 -4.57 -15.78
C LEU A 70 -5.20 -5.57 -15.72
N GLY A 71 -6.25 -5.38 -16.53
CA GLY A 71 -7.46 -6.20 -16.48
C GLY A 71 -8.31 -5.98 -15.23
N LEU A 72 -8.23 -4.79 -14.62
CA LEU A 72 -8.95 -4.40 -13.41
C LEU A 72 -9.79 -3.15 -13.67
N GLU A 73 -10.83 -2.95 -12.87
CA GLU A 73 -11.63 -1.73 -12.87
C GLU A 73 -11.26 -0.85 -11.68
N TYR A 74 -11.15 0.46 -11.92
CA TYR A 74 -10.82 1.42 -10.88
C TYR A 74 -12.09 1.97 -10.22
N ASP A 75 -12.29 1.64 -8.95
CA ASP A 75 -13.47 2.00 -8.18
C ASP A 75 -13.20 3.24 -7.31
N MET A 76 -14.03 4.27 -7.55
CA MET A 76 -14.04 5.53 -6.79
C MET A 76 -15.24 5.65 -5.87
N SER A 77 -16.04 4.60 -5.75
CA SER A 77 -17.09 4.49 -4.76
C SER A 77 -16.49 4.25 -3.37
N GLY A 78 -17.35 4.30 -2.35
CA GLY A 78 -16.95 4.07 -0.97
C GLY A 78 -16.18 5.21 -0.30
N LEU A 79 -15.43 4.84 0.73
CA LEU A 79 -14.82 5.76 1.68
C LEU A 79 -13.29 5.70 1.66
N THR A 80 -12.69 6.82 2.05
CA THR A 80 -11.28 6.94 2.37
C THR A 80 -11.14 7.64 3.72
N GLY A 81 -10.11 7.30 4.50
CA GLY A 81 -9.98 7.85 5.85
C GLY A 81 -8.70 7.40 6.53
N ASP A 82 -8.80 7.30 7.85
CA ASP A 82 -7.75 6.74 8.70
C ASP A 82 -7.35 5.34 8.23
N THR A 83 -6.06 5.02 8.35
CA THR A 83 -5.48 3.72 7.98
C THR A 83 -4.61 3.14 9.08
N MET A 84 -4.77 3.58 10.33
CA MET A 84 -4.01 3.05 11.46
C MET A 84 -4.28 1.55 11.63
N ASP A 85 -5.55 1.14 11.60
CA ASP A 85 -5.93 -0.27 11.75
C ASP A 85 -5.45 -1.14 10.59
N SER A 86 -5.40 -0.60 9.37
CA SER A 86 -4.78 -1.30 8.23
C SER A 86 -3.28 -1.52 8.48
N HIS A 87 -2.57 -0.49 8.95
CA HIS A 87 -1.13 -0.58 9.24
C HIS A 87 -0.81 -1.52 10.40
N ARG A 88 -1.63 -1.52 11.46
CA ARG A 88 -1.52 -2.47 12.59
C ARG A 88 -1.66 -3.92 12.09
N LEU A 89 -2.61 -4.18 11.20
CA LEU A 89 -2.81 -5.50 10.61
C LEU A 89 -1.65 -5.90 9.67
N ILE A 90 -1.12 -4.96 8.90
CA ILE A 90 0.06 -5.17 8.03
C ILE A 90 1.31 -5.50 8.87
N ALA A 91 1.51 -4.84 10.01
CA ALA A 91 2.59 -5.16 10.94
C ALA A 91 2.43 -6.59 11.50
N LEU A 92 1.22 -6.95 11.95
CA LEU A 92 0.90 -8.31 12.40
C LEU A 92 1.19 -9.37 11.32
N ALA A 93 0.82 -9.11 10.07
CA ALA A 93 1.13 -10.00 8.95
C ALA A 93 2.65 -10.12 8.71
N GLY A 94 3.40 -9.04 8.91
CA GLY A 94 4.87 -9.02 8.85
C GLY A 94 5.53 -10.00 9.84
N HIS A 95 4.99 -10.12 11.05
CA HIS A 95 5.46 -11.09 12.06
C HIS A 95 5.26 -12.55 11.62
N GLN A 96 4.34 -12.81 10.70
CA GLN A 96 4.07 -14.14 10.15
C GLN A 96 4.81 -14.40 8.83
N GLY A 97 5.58 -13.42 8.33
CA GLY A 97 6.40 -13.50 7.13
C GLY A 97 6.05 -12.45 6.08
N TYR A 98 7.08 -12.00 5.35
CA TYR A 98 6.95 -10.94 4.34
C TYR A 98 6.05 -11.32 3.15
N ASP A 99 5.95 -12.61 2.81
CA ASP A 99 5.04 -13.06 1.76
C ASP A 99 3.57 -12.90 2.18
N LYS A 100 3.26 -13.20 3.45
CA LYS A 100 1.93 -12.95 4.05
C LYS A 100 1.63 -11.46 4.15
N GLN A 101 2.61 -10.64 4.57
CA GLN A 101 2.48 -9.19 4.57
C GLN A 101 2.16 -8.66 3.17
N ASN A 102 2.90 -9.11 2.15
CA ASN A 102 2.71 -8.69 0.77
C ASN A 102 1.35 -9.14 0.21
N ALA A 103 0.91 -10.36 0.53
CA ALA A 103 -0.41 -10.85 0.15
C ALA A 103 -1.53 -10.01 0.75
N LEU A 104 -1.44 -9.68 2.05
CA LEU A 104 -2.41 -8.82 2.72
C LEU A 104 -2.45 -7.42 2.12
N VAL A 105 -1.29 -6.79 1.91
CA VAL A 105 -1.22 -5.46 1.29
C VAL A 105 -1.90 -5.49 -0.09
N GLY A 106 -1.60 -6.50 -0.92
CA GLY A 106 -2.26 -6.70 -2.21
C GLY A 106 -3.78 -6.88 -2.12
N GLU A 107 -4.29 -7.53 -1.07
CA GLU A 107 -5.73 -7.68 -0.84
C GLU A 107 -6.39 -6.35 -0.41
N LEU A 108 -5.78 -5.60 0.51
CA LEU A 108 -6.29 -4.29 0.94
C LEU A 108 -6.33 -3.30 -0.22
N PHE A 109 -5.35 -3.40 -1.09
CA PHE A 109 -5.23 -2.71 -2.37
C PHE A 109 -6.40 -3.00 -3.32
N LEU A 110 -6.77 -4.27 -3.50
CA LEU A 110 -7.96 -4.63 -4.28
C LEU A 110 -9.24 -4.08 -3.63
N ASN A 111 -9.40 -4.30 -2.32
CA ASN A 111 -10.54 -3.82 -1.56
C ASN A 111 -10.74 -2.30 -1.75
N TYR A 112 -9.67 -1.51 -1.65
CA TYR A 112 -9.73 -0.05 -1.72
C TYR A 112 -9.84 0.51 -3.14
N PHE A 113 -9.11 -0.05 -4.11
CA PHE A 113 -9.02 0.51 -5.46
C PHE A 113 -9.96 -0.12 -6.47
N CYS A 114 -10.43 -1.33 -6.24
CA CYS A 114 -11.25 -2.08 -7.21
C CYS A 114 -12.64 -2.42 -6.68
N GLU A 115 -12.83 -2.48 -5.36
CA GLU A 115 -14.09 -2.95 -4.76
C GLU A 115 -14.83 -1.88 -3.95
N GLY A 116 -14.30 -0.64 -3.87
CA GLY A 116 -14.91 0.46 -3.12
C GLY A 116 -15.03 0.21 -1.61
N LYS A 117 -14.33 -0.78 -1.06
CA LYS A 117 -14.39 -1.13 0.36
C LYS A 117 -13.52 -0.18 1.18
N TYR A 118 -14.00 0.17 2.37
CA TYR A 118 -13.26 1.03 3.29
C TYR A 118 -12.27 0.22 4.11
N ILE A 119 -10.97 0.42 3.86
CA ILE A 119 -9.89 -0.28 4.55
C ILE A 119 -9.58 0.26 5.96
N GLY A 120 -10.39 1.19 6.48
CA GLY A 120 -10.43 1.51 7.91
C GLY A 120 -11.55 0.78 8.67
N ASP A 121 -12.42 0.05 7.96
CA ASP A 121 -13.49 -0.74 8.55
C ASP A 121 -12.94 -2.08 9.10
N LYS A 122 -13.26 -2.38 10.35
CA LYS A 122 -12.80 -3.59 11.04
C LYS A 122 -13.24 -4.88 10.33
N GLN A 123 -14.46 -4.95 9.82
CA GLN A 123 -14.96 -6.16 9.17
C GLN A 123 -14.24 -6.38 7.82
N VAL A 124 -14.04 -5.32 7.04
CA VAL A 124 -13.24 -5.39 5.80
C VAL A 124 -11.82 -5.90 6.07
N LEU A 125 -11.20 -5.43 7.15
CA LEU A 125 -9.85 -5.85 7.55
C LEU A 125 -9.80 -7.32 8.00
N LEU A 126 -10.78 -7.77 8.78
CA LEU A 126 -10.90 -9.19 9.18
C LEU A 126 -11.14 -10.11 7.97
N ASP A 127 -11.96 -9.68 7.02
CA ASP A 127 -12.23 -10.44 5.79
C ASP A 127 -10.96 -10.58 4.95
N ALA A 128 -10.19 -9.50 4.80
CA ALA A 128 -8.90 -9.50 4.11
C ALA A 128 -7.89 -10.43 4.80
N ALA A 129 -7.77 -10.34 6.13
CA ALA A 129 -6.90 -11.19 6.94
C ALA A 129 -7.22 -12.68 6.73
N ARG A 130 -8.50 -13.06 6.83
CA ARG A 130 -8.95 -14.44 6.63
C ARG A 130 -8.67 -14.94 5.21
N LYS A 131 -8.90 -14.10 4.20
CA LYS A 131 -8.67 -14.47 2.79
C LYS A 131 -7.21 -14.78 2.48
N VAL A 132 -6.27 -14.09 3.12
CA VAL A 132 -4.83 -14.29 2.89
C VAL A 132 -4.12 -15.08 4.00
N GLY A 133 -4.89 -15.65 4.93
CA GLY A 133 -4.38 -16.56 5.98
C GLY A 133 -3.55 -15.87 7.07
N ILE A 134 -3.94 -14.66 7.46
CA ILE A 134 -3.37 -13.95 8.62
C ILE A 134 -4.12 -14.37 9.89
N GLU A 135 -3.39 -14.90 10.85
CA GLU A 135 -3.91 -15.28 12.16
C GLU A 135 -3.79 -14.12 13.16
N GLY A 136 -4.60 -14.10 14.22
CA GLY A 136 -4.47 -13.11 15.29
C GLY A 136 -5.16 -11.76 15.03
N ALA A 137 -5.90 -11.61 13.92
CA ALA A 137 -6.52 -10.35 13.53
C ALA A 137 -7.71 -9.99 14.44
N GLU A 138 -8.51 -10.98 14.85
CA GLU A 138 -9.59 -10.81 15.82
C GLU A 138 -9.04 -10.32 17.17
N GLU A 139 -7.98 -10.93 17.67
CA GLU A 139 -7.30 -10.56 18.92
C GLU A 139 -6.59 -9.21 18.84
N LEU A 140 -6.11 -8.82 17.66
CA LEU A 140 -5.57 -7.49 17.42
C LEU A 140 -6.66 -6.43 17.61
N PHE A 141 -7.85 -6.66 17.05
CA PHE A 141 -8.94 -5.69 17.05
C PHE A 141 -9.86 -5.76 18.28
N GLN A 142 -9.56 -6.60 19.27
CA GLN A 142 -10.20 -6.54 20.60
C GLN A 142 -9.70 -5.35 21.42
N ASP A 143 -8.46 -4.93 21.19
CA ASP A 143 -7.83 -3.81 21.88
C ASP A 143 -7.41 -2.74 20.84
N PRO A 144 -7.98 -1.52 20.87
CA PRO A 144 -7.63 -0.47 19.92
C PRO A 144 -6.20 0.07 20.08
N THR A 145 -5.52 -0.22 21.21
CA THR A 145 -4.14 0.24 21.47
C THR A 145 -3.07 -0.75 20.99
N LYS A 146 -3.43 -2.03 20.86
CA LYS A 146 -2.48 -3.11 20.53
C LYS A 146 -1.85 -2.88 19.15
N GLY A 147 -0.53 -2.83 19.08
CA GLY A 147 0.22 -2.63 17.83
C GLY A 147 0.29 -1.18 17.34
N VAL A 148 -0.31 -0.21 18.06
CA VAL A 148 -0.18 1.22 17.72
C VAL A 148 1.26 1.69 17.88
N ASP A 149 1.90 1.36 19.00
CA ASP A 149 3.29 1.77 19.28
C ASP A 149 4.26 1.23 18.23
N GLU A 150 4.08 -0.03 17.81
CA GLU A 150 4.89 -0.64 16.75
C GLU A 150 4.78 0.14 15.42
N VAL A 151 3.56 0.49 15.01
CA VAL A 151 3.33 1.28 13.79
C VAL A 151 3.98 2.66 13.91
N GLN A 152 3.91 3.30 15.08
CA GLN A 152 4.53 4.60 15.32
C GLN A 152 6.07 4.54 15.30
N GLU A 153 6.65 3.49 15.88
CA GLU A 153 8.09 3.23 15.85
C GLU A 153 8.60 2.97 14.43
N GLU A 154 7.89 2.16 13.65
CA GLU A 154 8.22 1.93 12.24
C GLU A 154 8.10 3.22 11.42
N LEU A 155 7.03 4.01 11.61
CA LEU A 155 6.85 5.29 10.93
C LEU A 155 8.03 6.24 11.24
N LYS A 156 8.44 6.32 12.50
CA LYS A 156 9.61 7.14 12.90
C LYS A 156 10.90 6.62 12.25
N LYS A 157 11.10 5.31 12.22
CA LYS A 157 12.33 4.70 11.70
C LYS A 157 12.45 4.83 10.18
N TYR A 158 11.38 4.55 9.44
CA TYR A 158 11.43 4.40 7.99
C TYR A 158 10.86 5.59 7.23
N SER A 159 10.06 6.47 7.85
CA SER A 159 9.34 7.54 7.14
C SER A 159 9.73 8.96 7.50
N SER A 160 10.54 9.19 8.55
CA SER A 160 10.90 10.55 9.01
C SER A 160 11.57 11.45 7.96
N GLY A 161 12.17 10.87 6.91
CA GLY A 161 12.78 11.61 5.80
C GLY A 161 11.99 11.56 4.48
N ILE A 162 10.82 10.92 4.47
CA ILE A 162 10.02 10.67 3.26
C ILE A 162 8.90 11.72 3.19
N SER A 163 8.87 12.51 2.11
CA SER A 163 7.84 13.52 1.88
C SER A 163 6.67 13.03 1.02
N GLY A 164 6.79 11.83 0.44
CA GLY A 164 5.77 11.26 -0.42
C GLY A 164 6.01 9.79 -0.73
N VAL A 165 4.92 9.09 -1.00
CA VAL A 165 4.91 7.66 -1.31
C VAL A 165 4.39 7.42 -2.74
N PRO A 166 4.82 6.33 -3.40
CA PRO A 166 5.71 5.28 -2.90
C PRO A 166 7.15 5.75 -2.78
N HIS A 167 7.86 5.17 -1.83
CA HIS A 167 9.30 5.30 -1.67
C HIS A 167 9.87 3.91 -1.47
N PHE A 168 10.87 3.56 -2.25
CA PHE A 168 11.49 2.25 -2.26
C PHE A 168 12.90 2.35 -1.71
N VAL A 169 13.26 1.41 -0.84
CA VAL A 169 14.62 1.20 -0.37
C VAL A 169 15.03 -0.21 -0.76
N ILE A 170 16.12 -0.35 -1.52
CA ILE A 170 16.64 -1.63 -2.00
C ILE A 170 17.96 -1.89 -1.28
N ASN A 171 18.03 -3.02 -0.57
CA ASN A 171 19.17 -3.45 0.24
C ASN A 171 19.71 -2.34 1.17
N ASP A 172 18.82 -1.58 1.80
CA ASP A 172 19.12 -0.45 2.71
C ASP A 172 20.03 0.65 2.12
N LYS A 173 20.24 0.66 0.80
CA LYS A 173 21.25 1.49 0.14
C LYS A 173 20.68 2.36 -0.98
N TYR A 174 19.94 1.75 -1.90
CA TYR A 174 19.41 2.46 -3.07
C TYR A 174 18.00 2.93 -2.78
N GLN A 175 17.74 4.21 -3.04
CA GLN A 175 16.44 4.80 -2.79
C GLN A 175 15.82 5.29 -4.09
N LEU A 176 14.53 5.00 -4.28
CA LEU A 176 13.74 5.50 -5.40
C LEU A 176 12.45 6.12 -4.86
N SER A 177 12.19 7.38 -5.20
CA SER A 177 10.96 8.07 -4.82
C SER A 177 10.00 8.16 -6.01
N GLY A 178 8.72 7.91 -5.76
CA GLY A 178 7.64 7.97 -6.73
C GLY A 178 7.50 6.73 -7.62
N GLY A 179 6.41 6.69 -8.39
CA GLY A 179 6.15 5.64 -9.39
C GLY A 179 7.09 5.79 -10.59
N GLN A 180 8.30 5.25 -10.47
CA GLN A 180 9.33 5.32 -11.51
C GLN A 180 9.04 4.38 -12.69
N PRO A 181 9.55 4.68 -13.90
CA PRO A 181 9.46 3.77 -15.03
C PRO A 181 10.18 2.43 -14.78
N PRO A 182 9.74 1.31 -15.39
CA PRO A 182 10.33 -0.03 -15.16
C PRO A 182 11.85 -0.11 -15.39
N ASN A 183 12.39 0.64 -16.36
CA ASN A 183 13.83 0.66 -16.65
C ASN A 183 14.68 1.35 -15.56
N VAL A 184 14.07 2.18 -14.71
CA VAL A 184 14.75 2.74 -13.52
C VAL A 184 14.87 1.67 -12.45
N PHE A 185 13.79 0.93 -12.20
CA PHE A 185 13.81 -0.21 -11.27
C PHE A 185 14.80 -1.30 -11.71
N MET A 186 14.80 -1.68 -12.99
CA MET A 186 15.73 -2.69 -13.52
C MET A 186 17.19 -2.32 -13.24
N ARG A 187 17.58 -1.08 -13.53
CA ARG A 187 18.94 -0.60 -13.26
C ARG A 187 19.27 -0.61 -11.77
N ALA A 188 18.32 -0.22 -10.91
CA ALA A 188 18.53 -0.26 -9.47
C ALA A 188 18.72 -1.70 -8.95
N PHE A 189 17.96 -2.66 -9.48
CA PHE A 189 18.11 -4.07 -9.11
C PHE A 189 19.43 -4.67 -9.61
N GLU A 190 19.83 -4.37 -10.85
CA GLU A 190 21.14 -4.79 -11.38
C GLU A 190 22.31 -4.26 -10.54
N MET A 191 22.24 -2.99 -10.09
CA MET A 191 23.24 -2.42 -9.19
C MET A 191 23.23 -3.12 -7.83
N ALA A 192 22.06 -3.31 -7.24
CA ALA A 192 21.92 -3.95 -5.94
C ALA A 192 22.39 -5.41 -5.92
N ALA A 193 22.18 -6.15 -7.01
CA ALA A 193 22.64 -7.53 -7.15
C ALA A 193 24.16 -7.64 -7.30
N LYS A 194 24.82 -6.68 -7.96
CA LYS A 194 26.28 -6.64 -8.09
C LYS A 194 26.98 -6.32 -6.78
N ASP A 195 26.42 -5.42 -5.98
CA ASP A 195 27.01 -4.98 -4.70
C ASP A 195 26.81 -6.00 -3.56
N GLY A 196 25.90 -6.96 -3.72
CA GLY A 196 25.62 -8.02 -2.75
C GLY A 196 26.26 -9.38 -3.07
N ALA A 197 26.99 -9.49 -4.19
CA ALA A 197 27.78 -10.65 -4.58
C ALA A 197 29.25 -10.49 -4.13
#